data_AF-A0A2S6MIN7-F1
#
_entry.id   AF-A0A2S6MIN7-F1
#
_cell.length_a   1.000
_cell.length_b   1.000
_cell.length_c   1.000
_cell.angle_alpha   90.00
_cell.angle_beta   90.00
_cell.angle_gamma   90.00
#
_symmetry.space_group_name_H-M   'P 1'
#
loop_
_entity.id
_entity.type
_entity.pdbx_description
1 polymer ?
#
loop_
_entity_poly.entity_id
_entity_poly.type
_entity_poly.pdbx_seq_one_letter_code
_entity_poly.pdbx_strand_id
1 'polypeptide(L)'
;MSGSGLAAVHLAAAATTTALRAPPVPPLLPAQSATTAAAAPATSVADLAAAYPDLCTQLRVEGATAERTRILAIEAAALPGHEALVAEMKADPAVTADMAAGRLLGAEKQLRAGQMQAIKDVEGATGKVAAAPASTATAQTEAPRQETAQQLAMRARAYQDEQAKLGVKLSVAQAVAHVEKNG
;
A
#
# COMPACT_ATOMS: atom_id res chain seq x y z
N MET A 1 -18.54 19.00 32.06
CA MET A 1 -17.09 19.28 31.94
C MET A 1 -16.56 18.64 30.67
N SER A 2 -15.72 19.37 29.95
CA SER A 2 -14.97 18.99 28.74
C SER A 2 -15.76 18.64 27.49
N GLY A 3 -15.92 19.63 26.61
CA GLY A 3 -16.26 19.47 25.21
C GLY A 3 -15.27 20.20 24.31
N SER A 4 -14.86 19.50 23.26
CA SER A 4 -14.54 19.99 21.91
C SER A 4 -13.32 20.90 21.69
N GLY A 5 -12.20 20.29 21.28
CA GLY A 5 -11.06 20.94 20.62
C GLY A 5 -11.22 20.97 19.10
N LEU A 6 -12.22 21.70 18.60
CA LEU A 6 -12.53 21.84 17.17
C LEU A 6 -12.74 23.31 16.81
N ALA A 7 -11.69 24.14 16.95
CA ALA A 7 -11.72 25.53 16.47
C ALA A 7 -10.30 26.13 16.30
N ALA A 8 -9.31 25.34 15.90
CA ALA A 8 -7.95 25.83 15.68
C ALA A 8 -7.64 26.09 14.20
N VAL A 9 -8.56 26.67 13.43
CA VAL A 9 -8.27 27.30 12.12
C VAL A 9 -9.25 28.44 11.85
N HIS A 10 -9.26 29.49 12.67
CA HIS A 10 -9.81 30.80 12.30
C HIS A 10 -9.23 31.88 13.24
N LEU A 11 -7.94 32.18 13.10
CA LEU A 11 -7.37 33.35 13.76
C LEU A 11 -6.18 33.90 12.97
N ALA A 12 -6.46 34.80 12.02
CA ALA A 12 -5.57 35.90 11.64
C ALA A 12 -6.27 36.79 10.59
N ALA A 13 -7.28 37.53 11.02
CA ALA A 13 -7.82 38.63 10.23
C ALA A 13 -8.25 39.75 11.18
N ALA A 14 -7.29 40.57 11.62
CA ALA A 14 -7.54 41.92 12.10
C ALA A 14 -6.23 42.72 12.24
N ALA A 15 -6.09 43.70 11.35
CA ALA A 15 -5.53 45.03 11.58
C ALA A 15 -4.21 45.16 12.37
N THR A 16 -3.11 45.37 11.64
CA THR A 16 -2.06 46.28 12.09
C THR A 16 -1.86 47.33 11.01
N THR A 17 -2.46 48.50 11.25
CA THR A 17 -2.18 49.72 10.50
C THR A 17 -0.83 50.24 11.00
N THR A 18 0.22 50.01 10.23
CA THR A 18 1.54 50.64 10.44
C THR A 18 1.69 51.71 9.38
N ALA A 19 1.78 52.96 9.84
CA ALA A 19 1.97 54.14 9.02
C ALA A 19 3.21 54.02 8.13
N LEU A 20 3.04 54.31 6.84
CA LEU A 20 4.12 54.47 5.87
C LEU A 20 5.11 55.55 6.32
N ARG A 21 6.30 55.13 6.72
CA ARG A 21 7.48 55.99 6.70
C ARG A 21 8.25 55.66 5.42
N ALA A 22 8.37 56.65 4.53
CA ALA A 22 9.16 56.51 3.32
C ALA A 22 10.63 56.19 3.67
N PRO A 23 11.27 55.20 3.02
CA PRO A 23 12.70 54.97 3.18
C PRO A 23 13.50 56.16 2.62
N PRO A 24 14.68 56.51 3.19
CA PRO A 24 15.55 57.53 2.61
C PRO A 24 16.00 57.08 1.21
N VAL A 25 15.81 57.96 0.23
CA VAL A 25 16.18 57.77 -1.17
C VAL A 25 17.72 57.61 -1.26
N PRO A 26 18.27 56.47 -1.73
CA PRO A 26 19.69 56.39 -2.06
C PRO A 26 20.01 57.32 -3.24
N PRO A 27 21.22 57.90 -3.33
CA PRO A 27 21.58 58.77 -4.45
C PRO A 27 21.40 58.03 -5.77
N LEU A 28 20.66 58.64 -6.71
CA LEU A 28 20.50 58.13 -8.06
C LEU A 28 21.88 57.93 -8.70
N LEU A 29 22.27 56.67 -8.89
CA LEU A 29 23.25 56.32 -9.91
C LEU A 29 22.72 56.81 -11.27
N PRO A 30 23.60 57.25 -12.20
CA PRO A 30 23.15 57.74 -13.48
C PRO A 30 22.29 56.68 -14.17
N ALA A 31 21.11 57.10 -14.62
CA ALA A 31 20.20 56.27 -15.41
C ALA A 31 20.99 55.68 -16.57
N GLN A 32 21.19 54.36 -16.54
CA GLN A 32 21.68 53.65 -17.72
C GLN A 32 20.65 53.93 -18.82
N SER A 33 21.10 54.64 -19.85
CA SER A 33 20.29 54.97 -21.00
C SER A 33 19.70 53.69 -21.56
N ALA A 34 18.40 53.48 -21.34
CA ALA A 34 17.63 52.54 -22.14
C ALA A 34 17.59 53.13 -23.55
N THR A 35 18.63 52.85 -24.33
CA THR A 35 18.61 53.07 -25.77
C THR A 35 17.49 52.19 -26.30
N THR A 36 16.33 52.79 -26.56
CA THR A 36 15.31 52.19 -27.42
C THR A 36 15.86 52.23 -28.85
N ALA A 37 16.83 51.37 -29.13
CA ALA A 37 17.11 50.97 -30.50
C ALA A 37 15.89 50.15 -30.92
N ALA A 38 15.20 50.59 -31.97
CA ALA A 38 14.26 49.76 -32.68
C ALA A 38 15.02 48.51 -33.14
N ALA A 39 14.92 47.43 -32.36
CA ALA A 39 15.55 46.17 -32.69
C ALA A 39 14.91 45.68 -33.97
N ALA A 40 15.73 45.49 -35.02
CA ALA A 40 15.33 44.66 -36.15
C ALA A 40 14.77 43.34 -35.58
N PRO A 41 13.68 42.79 -36.14
CA PRO A 41 13.06 41.60 -35.59
C PRO A 41 14.12 40.49 -35.48
N ALA A 42 14.37 40.01 -34.26
CA ALA A 42 15.22 38.84 -34.06
C ALA A 42 14.54 37.67 -34.79
N THR A 43 15.18 37.18 -35.87
CA THR A 43 14.62 36.08 -36.69
C THR A 43 15.20 34.73 -36.30
N SER A 44 16.24 34.72 -35.46
CA SER A 44 16.90 33.52 -34.99
C SER A 44 17.12 33.53 -33.48
N VAL A 45 17.33 32.32 -32.93
CA VAL A 45 17.72 32.13 -31.53
C VAL A 45 19.07 32.81 -31.23
N ALA A 46 19.96 32.88 -32.22
CA ALA A 46 21.25 33.55 -32.10
C ALA A 46 21.08 35.07 -31.93
N ASP A 47 20.19 35.70 -32.73
CA ASP A 47 19.87 37.12 -32.60
C ASP A 47 19.29 37.43 -31.22
N LEU A 48 18.39 36.57 -30.74
CA LEU A 48 17.78 36.70 -29.42
C LEU A 48 18.80 36.56 -28.29
N ALA A 49 19.74 35.62 -28.41
CA ALA A 49 20.79 35.40 -27.42
C ALA A 49 21.81 36.54 -27.37
N ALA A 50 22.11 37.17 -28.52
CA ALA A 50 22.99 38.32 -28.59
C ALA A 50 22.34 39.58 -27.98
N ALA A 51 21.04 39.80 -28.25
CA ALA A 51 20.29 40.95 -27.75
C ALA A 51 19.92 40.83 -26.27
N TYR A 52 19.60 39.62 -25.79
CA TYR A 52 19.10 39.35 -24.45
C TYR A 52 19.73 38.08 -23.83
N PRO A 53 21.04 38.08 -23.54
CA PRO A 53 21.75 36.89 -23.08
C PRO A 53 21.21 36.34 -21.75
N ASP A 54 20.92 37.23 -20.79
CA ASP A 54 20.41 36.85 -19.47
C ASP A 54 19.00 36.26 -19.56
N LEU A 55 18.12 36.88 -20.36
CA LEU A 55 16.75 36.39 -20.56
C LEU A 55 16.75 35.01 -21.23
N CYS A 56 17.57 34.82 -22.26
CA CYS A 56 17.70 33.51 -22.91
C CYS A 56 18.22 32.45 -21.95
N THR A 57 19.11 32.84 -21.03
CA THR A 57 19.60 31.94 -19.98
C THR A 57 18.49 31.57 -19.00
N GLN A 58 17.72 32.56 -18.53
CA GLN A 58 16.58 32.35 -17.64
C GLN A 58 15.53 31.42 -18.25
N LEU A 59 15.14 31.65 -19.51
CA LEU A 59 14.14 30.82 -20.21
C LEU A 59 14.59 29.37 -20.38
N ARG A 60 15.89 29.12 -20.66
CA ARG A 60 16.42 27.75 -20.75
C ARG A 60 16.38 27.04 -19.39
N VAL A 61 16.75 27.75 -18.31
CA VAL A 61 16.70 27.21 -16.96
C VAL A 61 15.27 26.92 -16.52
N GLU A 62 14.33 27.83 -16.81
CA GLU A 62 12.91 27.66 -16.52
C GLU A 62 12.36 26.43 -17.26
N GLY A 63 12.58 26.32 -18.57
CA GLY A 63 12.13 25.19 -19.38
C GLY A 63 12.72 23.85 -18.91
N ALA A 64 14.03 23.81 -18.63
CA ALA A 64 14.68 22.60 -18.12
C ALA A 64 14.15 22.21 -16.72
N THR A 65 13.87 23.18 -15.86
CA THR A 65 13.31 22.95 -14.52
C THR A 65 11.88 22.44 -14.61
N ALA A 66 11.07 23.04 -15.47
CA ALA A 66 9.68 22.63 -15.71
C ALA A 66 9.63 21.18 -16.22
N GLU A 67 10.47 20.85 -17.22
CA GLU A 67 10.49 19.50 -17.79
C GLU A 67 11.01 18.46 -16.78
N ARG A 68 12.06 18.77 -16.02
CA ARG A 68 12.53 17.90 -14.95
C ARG A 68 11.44 17.66 -13.91
N THR A 69 10.71 18.70 -13.53
CA THR A 69 9.62 18.61 -12.56
C THR A 69 8.49 17.72 -13.09
N ARG A 70 8.13 17.86 -14.37
CA ARG A 70 7.14 17.00 -15.03
C ARG A 70 7.57 15.52 -15.01
N ILE A 71 8.81 15.23 -15.41
CA ILE A 71 9.35 13.86 -15.43
C ILE A 71 9.35 13.24 -14.03
N LEU A 72 9.82 13.97 -13.02
CA LEU A 72 9.84 13.47 -11.64
C LEU A 72 8.43 13.21 -11.10
N ALA A 73 7.45 14.04 -11.46
CA ALA A 73 6.07 13.82 -11.08
C ALA A 73 5.46 12.57 -11.75
N ILE A 74 5.85 12.27 -12.99
CA ILE A 74 5.46 11.01 -13.67
C ILE A 74 6.12 9.81 -12.99
N GLU A 75 7.42 9.90 -12.67
CA GLU A 75 8.16 8.83 -11.99
C GLU A 75 7.63 8.55 -10.58
N ALA A 76 7.16 9.58 -9.87
CA ALA A 76 6.55 9.42 -8.55
C ALA A 76 5.26 8.59 -8.55
N ALA A 77 4.58 8.48 -9.71
CA ALA A 77 3.39 7.64 -9.87
C ALA A 77 3.72 6.20 -10.29
N ALA A 78 4.98 5.87 -10.57
CA ALA A 78 5.39 4.58 -11.12
C ALA A 78 5.00 3.41 -10.21
N LEU A 79 4.56 2.32 -10.84
CA LEU A 79 4.21 1.05 -10.19
C LEU A 79 5.10 -0.07 -10.75
N PRO A 80 5.54 -1.04 -9.94
CA PRO A 80 6.32 -2.18 -10.41
C PRO A 80 5.60 -2.93 -11.54
N GLY A 81 6.34 -3.28 -12.59
CA GLY A 81 5.83 -3.98 -13.77
C GLY A 81 5.27 -3.05 -14.87
N HIS A 82 5.26 -1.73 -14.66
CA HIS A 82 4.78 -0.73 -15.63
C HIS A 82 5.90 0.22 -16.13
N GLU A 83 7.15 -0.20 -16.06
CA GLU A 83 8.34 0.61 -16.36
C GLU A 83 8.36 1.06 -17.84
N ALA A 84 7.91 0.20 -18.75
CA ALA A 84 7.80 0.51 -20.17
C ALA A 84 6.77 1.63 -20.42
N LEU A 85 5.61 1.57 -19.75
CA LEU A 85 4.57 2.60 -19.85
C LEU A 85 5.05 3.93 -19.27
N VAL A 86 5.78 3.90 -18.15
CA VAL A 86 6.41 5.10 -17.57
C VAL A 86 7.42 5.71 -18.54
N ALA A 87 8.26 4.89 -19.19
CA ALA A 87 9.23 5.37 -20.17
C ALA A 87 8.56 6.03 -21.38
N GLU A 88 7.46 5.45 -21.90
CA GLU A 88 6.66 6.04 -22.98
C GLU A 88 6.10 7.41 -22.58
N MET A 89 5.50 7.51 -21.40
CA MET A 89 4.90 8.76 -20.90
C MET A 89 5.93 9.86 -20.62
N LYS A 90 7.15 9.49 -20.21
CA LYS A 90 8.25 10.45 -20.08
C LYS A 90 8.68 11.02 -21.43
N ALA A 91 8.66 10.20 -22.49
CA ALA A 91 9.09 10.63 -23.82
C ALA A 91 8.07 11.56 -24.51
N ASP A 92 6.79 11.49 -24.13
CA ASP A 92 5.74 12.34 -24.67
C ASP A 92 5.61 13.66 -23.86
N PRO A 93 5.93 14.83 -24.44
CA PRO A 93 5.83 16.12 -23.76
C PRO A 93 4.38 16.56 -23.50
N ALA A 94 3.39 15.95 -24.17
CA ALA A 94 1.98 16.25 -23.93
C ALA A 94 1.45 15.58 -22.66
N VAL A 95 2.15 14.57 -22.12
CA VAL A 95 1.70 13.83 -20.95
C VAL A 95 2.01 14.60 -19.66
N THR A 96 0.96 14.93 -18.90
CA THR A 96 1.04 15.49 -17.55
C THR A 96 1.08 14.36 -16.50
N ALA A 97 1.49 14.70 -15.29
CA ALA A 97 1.53 13.75 -14.17
C ALA A 97 0.16 13.13 -13.87
N ASP A 98 -0.92 13.91 -13.90
CA ASP A 98 -2.28 13.41 -13.66
C ASP A 98 -2.74 12.43 -14.74
N MET A 99 -2.43 12.71 -16.01
CA MET A 99 -2.70 11.78 -17.11
C MET A 99 -1.89 10.49 -16.95
N ALA A 100 -0.63 10.59 -16.52
CA ALA A 100 0.21 9.43 -16.27
C ALA A 100 -0.33 8.55 -15.13
N ALA A 101 -0.74 9.16 -14.01
CA ALA A 101 -1.36 8.46 -12.90
C ALA A 101 -2.65 7.75 -13.32
N GLY A 102 -3.50 8.41 -14.11
CA GLY A 102 -4.72 7.82 -14.67
C GLY A 102 -4.45 6.62 -15.56
N ARG A 103 -3.45 6.72 -16.46
CA ARG A 103 -3.03 5.63 -17.35
C ARG A 103 -2.47 4.43 -16.56
N LEU A 104 -1.62 4.67 -15.57
CA LEU A 104 -1.05 3.63 -14.71
C LEU A 104 -2.13 2.90 -13.90
N LEU A 105 -3.05 3.64 -13.28
CA LEU A 105 -4.17 3.04 -12.57
C LEU A 105 -5.08 2.23 -13.51
N GLY A 106 -5.27 2.68 -14.75
CA GLY A 106 -5.98 1.95 -15.78
C GLY A 106 -5.30 0.62 -16.13
N ALA A 107 -4.00 0.67 -16.46
CA ALA A 107 -3.20 -0.50 -16.80
C ALA A 107 -3.18 -1.52 -15.65
N GLU A 108 -3.01 -1.05 -14.42
CA GLU A 108 -2.99 -1.89 -13.23
C GLU A 108 -4.35 -2.57 -12.97
N LYS A 109 -5.46 -1.85 -13.15
CA LYS A 109 -6.80 -2.45 -13.06
C LYS A 109 -7.01 -3.53 -14.12
N GLN A 110 -6.54 -3.31 -15.34
CA GLN A 110 -6.61 -4.30 -16.43
C GLN A 110 -5.78 -5.53 -16.11
N LEU A 111 -4.55 -5.35 -15.62
CA LEU A 111 -3.67 -6.44 -15.18
C LEU A 111 -4.36 -7.32 -14.12
N ARG A 112 -4.92 -6.70 -13.07
CA ARG A 112 -5.63 -7.44 -12.02
C ARG A 112 -6.87 -8.16 -12.53
N ALA A 113 -7.63 -7.54 -13.44
CA ALA A 113 -8.79 -8.18 -14.05
C ALA A 113 -8.37 -9.41 -14.87
N GLY A 114 -7.28 -9.31 -15.64
CA GLY A 114 -6.71 -10.44 -16.38
C GLY A 114 -6.23 -11.57 -15.47
N GLN A 115 -5.52 -11.23 -14.38
CA GLN A 115 -5.10 -12.22 -13.38
C GLN A 115 -6.28 -12.93 -12.72
N MET A 116 -7.34 -12.18 -12.35
CA MET A 116 -8.55 -12.75 -11.78
C MET A 116 -9.22 -13.72 -12.76
N GLN A 117 -9.27 -13.38 -14.05
CA GLN A 117 -9.83 -14.27 -15.06
C GLN A 117 -8.96 -15.52 -15.23
N ALA A 118 -7.63 -15.38 -15.30
CA ALA A 118 -6.72 -16.51 -15.39
C ALA A 118 -6.87 -17.48 -14.22
N ILE A 119 -7.06 -16.97 -12.99
CA ILE A 119 -7.34 -17.81 -11.81
C ILE A 119 -8.64 -18.59 -12.02
N LYS A 120 -9.73 -17.92 -12.44
CA LYS A 120 -11.03 -18.57 -12.69
C LYS A 120 -10.92 -19.64 -13.78
N ASP A 121 -10.17 -19.36 -14.85
CA ASP A 121 -9.99 -20.29 -15.96
C ASP A 121 -9.23 -21.54 -15.49
N VAL A 122 -8.18 -21.36 -14.67
CA VAL A 122 -7.46 -22.47 -14.05
C VAL A 122 -8.36 -23.25 -13.11
N GLU A 123 -9.11 -22.61 -12.22
CA GLU A 123 -10.06 -23.28 -11.32
C GLU A 123 -11.12 -24.08 -12.08
N GLY A 124 -11.65 -23.51 -13.17
CA GLY A 124 -12.58 -24.20 -14.06
C GLY A 124 -11.96 -25.42 -14.75
N ALA A 125 -10.71 -25.32 -15.19
CA ALA A 125 -10.00 -26.39 -15.87
C ALA A 125 -9.52 -27.52 -14.93
N THR A 126 -9.03 -27.18 -13.74
CA THR A 126 -8.53 -28.16 -12.76
C THR A 126 -9.64 -28.77 -11.91
N GLY A 127 -10.81 -28.10 -11.86
CA GLY A 127 -11.88 -28.44 -10.93
C GLY A 127 -11.44 -28.31 -9.46
N LYS A 128 -12.30 -28.78 -8.54
CA LYS A 128 -11.92 -28.90 -7.12
C LYS A 128 -10.93 -30.05 -6.97
N VAL A 129 -9.66 -29.73 -6.73
CA VAL A 129 -8.71 -30.71 -6.23
C VAL A 129 -9.19 -31.14 -4.85
N ALA A 130 -9.47 -32.43 -4.67
CA ALA A 130 -9.77 -32.97 -3.36
C ALA A 130 -8.59 -32.61 -2.43
N ALA A 131 -8.89 -32.14 -1.22
CA ALA A 131 -7.85 -31.88 -0.23
C ALA A 131 -6.93 -33.11 -0.21
N ALA A 132 -5.62 -32.87 -0.40
CA ALA A 132 -4.64 -33.93 -0.28
C ALA A 132 -4.97 -34.70 1.00
N PRO A 133 -5.00 -36.04 0.98
CA PRO A 133 -5.29 -36.79 2.19
C PRO A 133 -4.37 -36.20 3.24
N ALA A 134 -4.95 -35.68 4.32
CA ALA A 134 -4.15 -35.32 5.47
C ALA A 134 -3.22 -36.51 5.66
N SER A 135 -1.92 -36.26 5.76
CA SER A 135 -1.02 -37.28 6.24
C SER A 135 -1.54 -37.60 7.63
N THR A 136 -2.50 -38.52 7.69
CA THR A 136 -2.64 -39.49 8.74
C THR A 136 -1.23 -40.04 8.74
N ALA A 137 -0.41 -39.48 9.63
CA ALA A 137 0.77 -40.16 10.11
C ALA A 137 0.29 -41.59 10.22
N THR A 138 0.85 -42.43 9.33
CA THR A 138 0.50 -43.84 9.24
C THR A 138 0.29 -44.26 10.66
N ALA A 139 -0.93 -44.72 10.96
CA ALA A 139 -1.11 -45.60 12.07
C ALA A 139 -0.11 -46.72 11.80
N GLN A 140 1.10 -46.56 12.37
CA GLN A 140 1.89 -47.66 12.79
C GLN A 140 0.88 -48.56 13.44
N THR A 141 0.87 -49.81 13.02
CA THR A 141 0.18 -50.91 13.65
C THR A 141 0.38 -50.80 15.17
N GLU A 142 -0.50 -50.03 15.81
CA GLU A 142 -0.59 -49.93 17.24
C GLU A 142 -1.30 -51.22 17.60
N ALA A 143 -0.55 -52.08 18.28
CA ALA A 143 -1.09 -52.94 19.32
C ALA A 143 -2.34 -52.28 19.95
N PRO A 144 -3.38 -53.07 20.29
CA PRO A 144 -4.74 -52.58 20.53
C PRO A 144 -4.71 -51.26 21.31
N ARG A 145 -5.25 -50.20 20.69
CA ARG A 145 -5.34 -48.85 21.29
C ARG A 145 -5.83 -49.02 22.72
N GLN A 146 -4.95 -48.76 23.68
CA GLN A 146 -5.27 -48.83 25.10
C GLN A 146 -6.48 -47.92 25.33
N GLU A 147 -7.53 -48.48 25.93
CA GLU A 147 -8.74 -47.76 26.30
C GLU A 147 -8.33 -46.44 26.98
N THR A 148 -8.86 -45.30 26.49
CA THR A 148 -8.47 -44.02 27.09
C THR A 148 -8.82 -44.02 28.57
N ALA A 149 -8.00 -43.38 29.41
CA ALA A 149 -8.21 -43.36 30.87
C ALA A 149 -9.64 -42.90 31.26
N GLN A 150 -10.27 -42.06 30.43
CA GLN A 150 -11.65 -41.63 30.61
C GLN A 150 -12.66 -42.75 30.35
N GLN A 151 -12.50 -43.53 29.28
CA GLN A 151 -13.37 -44.67 28.96
C GLN A 151 -13.25 -45.77 30.03
N LEU A 152 -12.01 -46.04 30.46
CA LEU A 152 -11.72 -46.99 31.53
C LEU A 152 -12.39 -46.58 32.85
N ALA A 153 -12.32 -45.29 33.20
CA ALA A 153 -12.97 -44.75 34.40
C ALA A 153 -14.50 -44.81 34.31
N MET A 154 -15.08 -44.56 33.14
CA MET A 154 -16.54 -44.68 32.93
C MET A 154 -17.01 -46.12 33.09
N ARG A 155 -16.28 -47.09 32.51
CA ARG A 155 -16.63 -48.51 32.62
C ARG A 155 -16.41 -49.05 34.04
N ALA A 156 -15.34 -48.63 34.71
CA ALA A 156 -15.10 -48.97 36.12
C ALA A 156 -16.24 -48.46 37.02
N ARG A 157 -16.72 -47.23 36.79
CA ARG A 157 -17.85 -46.67 37.54
C ARG A 157 -19.15 -47.43 37.27
N ALA A 158 -19.43 -47.75 36.02
CA ALA A 158 -20.60 -48.55 35.65
C ALA A 158 -20.58 -49.93 36.34
N TYR A 159 -19.42 -50.60 36.35
CA TYR A 159 -19.26 -51.87 37.05
C TYR A 159 -19.45 -51.73 38.57
N GLN A 160 -18.94 -50.66 39.16
CA GLN A 160 -19.12 -50.38 40.59
C GLN A 160 -20.61 -50.21 40.96
N ASP A 161 -21.37 -49.51 40.12
CA ASP A 161 -22.81 -49.28 40.32
C ASP A 161 -23.62 -50.58 40.14
N GLU A 162 -23.25 -51.44 39.19
CA GLU A 162 -23.86 -52.77 39.02
C GLU A 162 -23.62 -53.67 40.24
N GLN A 163 -22.40 -53.70 40.74
CA GLN A 163 -22.06 -54.50 41.92
C GLN A 163 -22.72 -53.96 43.18
N ALA A 164 -22.87 -52.64 43.31
CA ALA A 164 -23.60 -52.03 44.40
C ALA A 164 -25.09 -52.43 44.40
N LYS A 165 -25.73 -52.57 43.24
CA LYS A 165 -27.11 -53.07 43.11
C LYS A 165 -27.24 -54.53 43.55
N LEU A 166 -26.17 -55.32 43.40
CA LEU A 166 -26.08 -56.69 43.89
C LEU A 166 -25.68 -56.77 45.38
N GLY A 167 -25.57 -55.63 46.07
CA GLY A 167 -25.17 -55.55 47.48
C GLY A 167 -23.67 -55.69 47.73
N VAL A 168 -22.85 -55.74 46.67
CA VAL A 168 -21.39 -55.90 46.74
C VAL A 168 -20.74 -54.52 46.66
N LYS A 169 -20.03 -54.13 47.72
CA LYS A 169 -19.30 -52.85 47.76
C LYS A 169 -17.87 -53.05 47.27
N LEU A 170 -17.58 -52.59 46.05
CA LEU A 170 -16.23 -52.58 45.48
C LEU A 170 -15.57 -51.21 45.61
N SER A 171 -14.25 -51.19 45.82
CA SER A 171 -13.46 -49.96 45.73
C SER A 171 -13.19 -49.57 44.28
N VAL A 172 -12.85 -48.30 44.05
CA VAL A 172 -12.58 -47.78 42.69
C VAL A 172 -11.40 -48.52 42.06
N ALA A 173 -10.35 -48.81 42.84
CA ALA A 173 -9.18 -49.56 42.37
C ALA A 173 -9.54 -51.01 41.99
N GLN A 174 -10.44 -51.66 42.73
CA GLN A 174 -10.92 -53.01 42.40
C GLN A 174 -11.79 -53.03 41.14
N ALA A 175 -12.62 -52.00 40.95
CA ALA A 175 -13.45 -51.87 39.77
C ALA A 175 -12.62 -51.62 38.49
N VAL A 176 -11.58 -50.78 38.58
CA VAL A 176 -10.63 -50.56 37.49
C VAL A 176 -9.88 -51.85 37.15
N ALA A 177 -9.31 -52.53 38.15
CA ALA A 177 -8.58 -53.79 37.92
C ALA A 177 -9.46 -54.89 37.30
N HIS A 178 -10.75 -54.96 37.66
CA HIS A 178 -11.68 -55.92 37.06
C HIS A 178 -12.00 -55.57 35.60
N VAL A 179 -12.20 -54.28 35.34
CA VAL A 179 -12.50 -53.78 33.99
C VAL A 179 -11.31 -53.95 33.04
N GLU A 180 -10.09 -53.71 33.50
CA GLU A 180 -8.84 -53.91 32.74
C GLU A 180 -8.56 -55.39 32.45
N LYS A 181 -8.90 -56.30 33.38
CA LYS A 181 -8.69 -57.74 33.21
C LYS A 181 -9.69 -58.40 32.25
N ASN A 182 -10.87 -57.80 32.09
CA ASN A 182 -11.98 -58.32 31.28
C ASN A 182 -12.30 -57.41 30.07
N GLY A 183 -11.38 -56.53 29.69
CA GLY A 183 -11.41 -55.73 28.45
C GLY A 183 -10.53 -56.34 27.40
#